data_AF-A0A1R0YA19-F1
#
_entry.id   AF-A0A1R0YA19-F1
#
_cell.length_a   1.000
_cell.length_b   1.000
_cell.length_c   1.000
_cell.angle_alpha   90.00
_cell.angle_beta   90.00
_cell.angle_gamma   90.00
#
_symmetry.space_group_name_H-M   'P 1'
#
loop_
_entity.id
_entity.type
_entity.pdbx_description
1 polymer ?
#
loop_
_entity_poly.entity_id
_entity_poly.type
_entity_poly.pdbx_seq_one_letter_code
_entity_poly.pdbx_strand_id
1 'polypeptide(L)' 'MFNAASVAYLWTNEDNHKTGSQGFYVEVYSDKVLIRGRDFKTGTWVDAAQYEVAYPAVNVY' A
#
# COMPACT_ATOMS: atom_id res chain seq x y z
N MET A 1 5.36 -4.24 -8.55
CA MET A 1 4.29 -3.26 -8.85
C MET A 1 3.20 -3.45 -7.81
N PHE A 2 2.68 -2.36 -7.22
CA PHE A 2 1.60 -2.41 -6.24
C PHE A 2 0.32 -1.84 -6.86
N ASN A 3 -0.77 -2.60 -6.83
CA ASN A 3 -2.09 -2.07 -7.17
C ASN A 3 -2.62 -1.31 -5.96
N ALA A 4 -2.88 -0.01 -6.12
CA ALA A 4 -3.58 0.76 -5.11
C ALA A 4 -5.08 0.47 -5.20
N ALA A 5 -5.68 0.07 -4.07
CA ALA A 5 -7.12 -0.05 -3.96
C ALA A 5 -7.81 1.30 -4.28
N SER A 6 -9.08 1.24 -4.65
CA SER A 6 -9.85 2.45 -4.93
C SER A 6 -10.17 3.22 -3.65
N VAL A 7 -9.96 4.54 -3.69
CA VAL A 7 -10.29 5.42 -2.56
C VAL A 7 -11.74 5.88 -2.56
N ALA A 8 -12.47 5.71 -3.66
CA ALA A 8 -13.86 6.16 -3.78
C ALA A 8 -14.88 5.01 -3.64
N TYR A 9 -14.54 3.82 -4.14
CA TYR A 9 -15.44 2.66 -4.17
C TYR A 9 -14.63 1.36 -4.14
N LEU A 10 -14.73 0.60 -3.05
CA LEU A 10 -14.06 -0.69 -2.93
C LEU A 10 -14.96 -1.83 -3.37
N TRP A 11 -14.31 -2.89 -3.85
CA TRP A 11 -14.93 -4.14 -4.26
C TRP A 11 -14.13 -5.32 -3.69
N THR A 12 -14.82 -6.40 -3.36
CA THR A 12 -14.15 -7.67 -3.02
C THR A 12 -13.75 -8.41 -4.28
N ASN A 13 -12.97 -9.48 -4.14
CA ASN A 13 -12.59 -10.31 -5.29
C ASN A 13 -13.81 -11.01 -5.93
N GLU A 14 -14.88 -11.20 -5.17
CA GLU A 14 -16.17 -11.74 -5.60
C GLU A 14 -17.11 -10.68 -6.20
N ASP A 15 -16.58 -9.51 -6.57
CA ASP A 15 -17.33 -8.39 -7.18
C ASP A 15 -18.48 -7.84 -6.31
N ASN A 16 -18.28 -7.85 -4.99
CA ASN A 16 -19.24 -7.27 -4.05
C ASN A 16 -18.77 -5.91 -3.55
N HIS A 17 -19.71 -4.98 -3.37
CA HIS A 17 -19.41 -3.68 -2.79
C HIS A 17 -18.79 -3.86 -1.38
N LYS A 18 -17.67 -3.18 -1.16
CA LYS A 18 -17.04 -3.09 0.16
C LYS A 18 -17.05 -1.65 0.65
N THR A 19 -17.52 -1.46 1.87
CA THR A 19 -17.43 -0.16 2.52
C THR A 19 -16.00 0.12 2.96
N GLY A 20 -15.45 1.26 2.54
CA GLY A 20 -14.13 1.74 2.96
C GLY A 20 -13.54 2.70 1.94
N SER A 21 -12.34 3.21 2.23
CA SER A 21 -11.54 3.99 1.29
C SER A 21 -10.09 3.58 1.48
N GLN A 22 -9.55 2.72 0.62
CA GLN A 22 -8.22 2.13 0.86
C GLN A 22 -7.21 2.63 -0.16
N GLY A 23 -5.97 2.83 0.29
CA GLY A 23 -4.82 3.16 -0.56
C GLY A 23 -3.52 3.07 0.24
N PHE A 24 -2.45 3.66 -0.28
CA PHE A 24 -1.11 3.56 0.33
C PHE A 24 -0.54 4.93 0.71
N TYR A 25 0.20 4.95 1.82
CA TYR A 25 1.29 5.88 2.04
C TYR A 25 2.57 5.22 1.52
N VAL A 26 3.35 5.96 0.72
CA VAL A 26 4.61 5.49 0.14
C VAL A 26 5.73 6.40 0.64
N GLU A 27 6.64 5.83 1.41
CA GLU A 27 7.79 6.52 2.01
C GLU A 27 9.06 6.01 1.35
N VAL A 28 9.83 6.91 0.73
CA VAL A 28 11.02 6.57 -0.06
C VAL A 28 12.26 7.01 0.71
N TYR A 29 13.15 6.06 0.98
CA TYR A 29 14.43 6.25 1.66
C TYR A 29 15.58 5.96 0.71
N SER A 30 16.81 6.23 1.14
CA SER A 30 18.01 6.00 0.32
C SER A 30 18.29 4.53 0.01
N ASP A 31 17.81 3.62 0.85
CA ASP A 31 18.09 2.18 0.83
C ASP A 31 16.83 1.33 0.59
N LYS A 32 15.63 1.91 0.70
CA LYS A 32 14.37 1.19 0.60
C LYS A 32 13.16 2.07 0.31
N VAL A 33 12.05 1.41 -0.01
CA VAL A 33 10.70 1.99 -0.05
C VAL A 33 9.83 1.27 0.98
N LEU A 34 9.16 2.02 1.85
CA LEU A 34 8.11 1.51 2.73
C LEU A 34 6.74 1.84 2.12
N ILE A 35 5.88 0.84 2.06
CA ILE A 35 4.50 0.96 1.57
C ILE A 35 3.56 0.56 2.70
N ARG A 36 2.66 1.47 3.09
CA ARG A 36 1.77 1.30 4.22
C ARG A 36 0.32 1.50 3.81
N GLY A 37 -0.45 0.42 3.81
CA GLY A 37 -1.88 0.44 3.50
C GLY A 37 -2.68 1.13 4.58
N ARG A 38 -3.63 1.99 4.19
CA ARG A 38 -4.52 2.70 5.10
C ARG A 38 -5.94 2.66 4.59
N ASP A 39 -6.89 2.47 5.51
CA ASP A 39 -8.29 2.81 5.27
C ASP A 39 -8.51 4.27 5.70
N PHE A 40 -8.62 5.17 4.72
CA PHE A 40 -8.87 6.59 4.92
C PHE A 40 -10.24 6.87 5.53
N LYS A 41 -11.22 5.97 5.34
CA LYS A 41 -12.56 6.16 5.91
C LYS A 41 -12.53 6.04 7.44
N THR A 42 -11.83 5.02 7.94
CA THR A 42 -11.72 4.77 9.39
C THR A 42 -10.47 5.41 10.00
N GLY A 43 -9.54 5.86 9.16
CA GLY A 43 -8.25 6.41 9.57
C GLY A 43 -7.26 5.37 10.08
N THR A 44 -7.56 4.08 9.93
CA THR A 44 -6.77 2.96 10.47
C THR A 44 -5.77 2.39 9.47
N TRP A 45 -4.69 1.82 9.98
CA TRP A 45 -3.72 1.09 9.17
C TRP A 45 -4.24 -0.31 8.83
N VAL A 46 -3.89 -0.79 7.64
CA VAL A 46 -4.24 -2.14 7.17
C VAL A 46 -3.01 -3.03 7.34
N ASP A 47 -2.98 -3.85 8.40
CA ASP A 47 -1.82 -4.67 8.77
C ASP A 47 -1.41 -5.65 7.67
N ALA A 48 -2.37 -6.20 6.93
CA ALA A 48 -2.12 -7.10 5.80
C ALA A 48 -1.50 -6.40 4.58
N ALA A 49 -1.35 -5.08 4.60
CA ALA A 49 -0.87 -4.26 3.49
C ALA A 49 0.33 -3.41 3.89
N GLN A 50 1.29 -4.01 4.60
CA GLN A 50 2.56 -3.39 4.98
C GLN A 50 3.71 -4.08 4.23
N TYR A 51 4.49 -3.32 3.48
CA TYR A 51 5.58 -3.86 2.65
C TYR A 51 6.84 -3.01 2.77
N GLU A 52 7.98 -3.68 2.74
CA GLU A 52 9.30 -3.06 2.61
C GLU A 52 9.98 -3.60 1.35
N VAL A 53 10.45 -2.71 0.49
CA VAL A 53 11.19 -3.05 -0.73
C VAL A 53 12.57 -2.42 -0.64
N ALA A 54 13.59 -3.23 -0.35
CA ALA A 54 14.98 -2.77 -0.36
C ALA A 54 15.45 -2.48 -1.78
N TYR A 55 16.30 -1.46 -1.95
CA TYR A 55 17.03 -1.28 -3.20
C TYR A 55 18.12 -2.31 -3.35
N PRO A 56 18.43 -2.74 -4.59
CA PRO A 56 19.61 -3.53 -4.83
C PRO A 56 20.83 -2.76 -4.32
N ALA A 57 21.74 -3.44 -3.63
CA ALA A 57 23.04 -2.86 -3.34
C ALA A 57 23.67 -2.45 -4.68
N VAL A 58 23.95 -1.16 -4.85
CA VAL A 58 24.75 -0.71 -5.99
C VAL A 58 26.16 -1.21 -5.72
N ASN A 59 26.53 -2.34 -6.31
CA ASN A 59 27.92 -2.77 -6.34
C ASN A 59 28.68 -1.77 -7.23
N VAL A 60 29.21 -0.71 -6.60
CA VAL A 60 30.16 0.18 -7.24
C VAL A 60 31.52 -0.52 -7.14
N TYR A 61 31.97 -1.11 -8.26
CA TYR A 61 33.34 -1.60 -8.43
C TYR A 61 34.27 -0.44 -8.79
#